data_AF-A0A0N4WCA4-F1
#
_entry.id   AF-A0A0N4WCA4-F1
#
_cell.length_a   1.000
_cell.length_b   1.000
_cell.length_c   1.000
_cell.angle_alpha   90.00
_cell.angle_beta   90.00
_cell.angle_gamma   90.00
#
_symmetry.space_group_name_H-M   'P 1'
#
loop_
_entity.id
_entity.type
_entity.pdbx_description
1 polymer ?
#
loop_
_entity_poly.entity_id
_entity_poly.type
_entity_poly.pdbx_seq_one_letter_code
_entity_poly.pdbx_strand_id
1 'polypeptide(L)'
;MIRQVAQLIGNETKYGGVLSSVRLIGLEEGPSGLFSGLVPQMCGEIIVVFGTAALLFAAERAIVMSGMYERKSETSAKEIEDLRKFSNFAIPFVVNSFGYPYQVVSTVMAVVGSGLAVSVLPYAPSFVDWHSAWDYLTPYGLKRGSRLFLREQNGAVSVGPDQQLYASNKHFVTSQFSF
;
A
#
# COMPACT_ATOMS: atom_id res chain seq x y z
N MET A 1 1.23 -0.37 17.06
CA MET A 1 2.49 -0.53 16.30
C MET A 1 2.73 0.62 15.33
N ILE A 2 1.90 0.83 14.30
CA ILE A 2 2.12 1.93 13.32
C ILE A 2 2.22 3.31 13.99
N ARG A 3 1.32 3.63 14.94
CA ARG A 3 1.38 4.89 15.70
C ARG A 3 2.61 5.03 16.63
N GLN A 4 3.18 3.92 17.08
CA GLN A 4 4.42 3.94 17.88
C GLN A 4 5.65 4.16 17.00
N VAL A 5 5.64 3.62 15.78
CA VAL A 5 6.65 3.94 14.76
C VAL A 5 6.58 5.42 14.39
N ALA A 6 5.38 5.97 14.23
CA ALA A 6 5.19 7.41 13.98
C ALA A 6 5.71 8.28 15.14
N GLN A 7 5.54 7.85 16.39
CA GLN A 7 6.09 8.54 17.56
C GLN A 7 7.59 8.53 17.63
N LEU A 8 8.22 7.41 17.25
CA LEU A 8 9.68 7.34 17.18
C LEU A 8 10.22 8.37 16.18
N ILE A 9 9.54 8.58 15.06
CA ILE A 9 9.90 9.58 14.04
C ILE A 9 9.70 11.00 14.57
N GLY A 10 8.64 11.24 15.35
CA GLY A 10 8.34 12.54 15.97
C GLY A 10 9.12 12.84 17.25
N ASN A 11 9.88 11.88 17.78
CA ASN A 11 10.48 11.92 19.13
C ASN A 11 9.46 12.23 20.24
N GLU A 12 8.28 11.61 20.16
CA GLU A 12 7.16 11.79 21.10
C GLU A 12 6.93 10.53 21.95
N THR A 13 6.46 10.68 23.19
CA THR A 13 6.25 9.55 24.13
C THR A 13 4.77 9.32 24.51
N LYS A 14 3.84 9.64 23.60
CA LYS A 14 2.38 9.58 23.88
C LYS A 14 1.80 8.15 23.97
N TYR A 15 2.38 7.13 23.32
CA TYR A 15 1.86 5.75 23.28
C TYR A 15 2.82 4.75 23.96
N GLY A 16 2.85 4.74 25.29
CA GLY A 16 3.73 3.89 26.10
C GLY A 16 3.38 2.39 26.16
N GLY A 17 2.19 1.97 25.69
CA GLY A 17 1.78 0.56 25.71
C GLY A 17 0.54 0.27 24.86
N VAL A 18 0.39 -0.96 24.36
CA VAL A 18 -0.64 -1.31 23.35
C VAL A 18 -2.07 -1.07 23.85
N LEU A 19 -2.42 -1.59 25.03
CA LEU A 19 -3.74 -1.41 25.65
C LEU A 19 -4.01 0.05 26.06
N SER A 20 -3.01 0.73 26.61
CA SER A 20 -3.12 2.16 26.95
C SER A 20 -3.37 3.02 25.71
N SER A 21 -2.71 2.68 24.60
CA SER A 21 -2.89 3.37 23.33
C SER A 21 -4.31 3.21 22.80
N VAL A 22 -4.84 1.98 22.75
CA VAL A 22 -6.22 1.74 22.26
C VAL A 22 -7.24 2.53 23.08
N ARG A 23 -7.08 2.57 24.40
CA ARG A 23 -7.96 3.35 25.28
C ARG A 23 -7.85 4.85 25.03
N LEU A 24 -6.63 5.38 24.89
CA LEU A 24 -6.38 6.80 24.63
C LEU A 24 -7.03 7.23 23.31
N ILE A 25 -6.91 6.41 22.28
CA ILE A 25 -7.50 6.64 20.95
C ILE A 25 -9.01 6.68 21.03
N GLY A 26 -9.63 5.71 21.70
CA GLY A 26 -11.08 5.67 21.87
C GLY A 26 -11.64 6.88 22.64
N LEU A 27 -10.83 7.51 23.50
CA LEU A 27 -11.21 8.70 24.26
C LEU A 27 -10.96 10.01 23.49
N GLU A 28 -9.87 10.13 22.74
CA GLU A 28 -9.49 11.36 22.03
C GLU A 28 -10.09 11.48 20.63
N GLU A 29 -10.15 10.38 19.88
CA GLU A 29 -10.56 10.35 18.45
C GLU A 29 -11.93 9.69 18.24
N GLY A 30 -12.46 9.05 19.29
CA GLY A 30 -13.70 8.27 19.22
C GLY A 30 -13.56 6.96 18.42
N PRO A 31 -14.66 6.19 18.27
CA PRO A 31 -14.65 4.93 17.56
C PRO A 31 -14.31 5.09 16.06
N SER A 32 -14.70 6.20 15.43
CA SER A 32 -14.42 6.47 14.02
C SER A 32 -12.93 6.53 13.69
N GLY A 33 -12.10 7.08 14.60
CA GLY A 33 -10.63 7.11 14.43
C GLY A 33 -9.98 5.72 14.49
N LEU A 34 -10.64 4.77 15.16
CA LEU A 34 -10.18 3.38 15.23
C LEU A 34 -10.58 2.58 13.99
N PHE A 35 -11.73 2.90 13.39
CA PHE A 35 -12.24 2.22 12.19
C PHE A 35 -11.75 2.83 10.87
N SER A 36 -11.29 4.08 10.85
CA SER A 36 -10.86 4.77 9.62
C SER A 36 -9.70 4.07 8.89
N GLY A 37 -8.77 3.46 9.62
CA GLY A 37 -7.71 2.61 9.06
C GLY A 37 -8.12 1.15 8.88
N LEU A 38 -9.06 0.65 9.69
CA LEU A 38 -9.50 -0.75 9.64
C LEU A 38 -10.29 -1.05 8.35
N VAL A 39 -11.18 -0.15 7.95
CA VAL A 39 -12.02 -0.33 6.76
C VAL A 39 -11.21 -0.54 5.49
N PRO A 40 -10.27 0.36 5.09
CA PRO A 40 -9.45 0.15 3.90
C PRO A 40 -8.58 -1.11 4.01
N GLN A 41 -8.12 -1.50 5.22
CA GLN A 41 -7.41 -2.78 5.40
C GLN A 41 -8.29 -3.97 5.05
N MET A 42 -9.51 -4.03 5.60
CA MET A 42 -10.44 -5.13 5.34
C MET A 42 -10.79 -5.22 3.86
N CYS A 43 -11.04 -4.08 3.19
CA CYS A 43 -11.28 -4.05 1.75
C CYS A 43 -10.09 -4.61 0.97
N GLY A 44 -8.86 -4.20 1.30
CA GLY A 44 -7.64 -4.71 0.68
C GLY A 44 -7.47 -6.22 0.83
N GLU A 45 -7.64 -6.74 2.05
CA GLU A 45 -7.55 -8.19 2.32
C GLU A 45 -8.61 -8.99 1.57
N ILE A 46 -9.86 -8.51 1.54
CA ILE A 46 -10.95 -9.18 0.79
C ILE A 46 -10.61 -9.25 -0.70
N ILE A 47 -10.12 -8.15 -1.29
CA ILE A 47 -9.71 -8.12 -2.70
C ILE A 47 -8.56 -9.09 -2.96
N VAL A 48 -7.58 -9.16 -2.05
CA VAL A 48 -6.43 -10.05 -2.21
C VAL A 48 -6.83 -11.52 -2.10
N VAL A 49 -7.61 -11.88 -1.08
CA VAL A 49 -8.07 -13.26 -0.88
C VAL A 49 -9.00 -13.68 -2.01
N PHE A 50 -9.96 -12.84 -2.39
CA PHE A 50 -10.87 -13.15 -3.48
C PHE A 50 -10.14 -13.21 -4.82
N GLY A 51 -9.25 -12.27 -5.09
CA GLY A 51 -8.48 -12.22 -6.33
C GLY A 51 -7.53 -13.41 -6.49
N THR A 52 -6.85 -13.81 -5.42
CA THR A 52 -5.99 -15.01 -5.44
C THR A 52 -6.79 -16.28 -5.65
N ALA A 53 -7.91 -16.44 -4.95
CA ALA A 53 -8.79 -17.61 -5.11
C ALA A 53 -9.40 -17.68 -6.53
N ALA A 54 -9.89 -16.55 -7.05
CA ALA A 54 -10.47 -16.47 -8.38
C ALA A 54 -9.44 -16.77 -9.49
N LEU A 55 -8.24 -16.23 -9.39
CA LEU A 55 -7.18 -16.48 -10.37
C LEU A 55 -6.65 -17.91 -10.29
N LEU A 56 -6.52 -18.48 -9.08
CA LEU A 56 -6.08 -19.87 -8.92
C LEU A 56 -7.10 -20.83 -9.51
N PHE A 57 -8.39 -20.60 -9.23
CA PHE A 57 -9.48 -21.37 -9.83
C PHE A 57 -9.52 -21.24 -11.36
N ALA A 58 -9.30 -20.03 -11.89
CA ALA A 58 -9.22 -19.80 -13.33
C ALA A 58 -8.03 -20.54 -13.96
N ALA A 59 -6.86 -20.54 -13.31
CA ALA A 59 -5.68 -21.25 -13.77
C ALA A 59 -5.89 -22.77 -13.77
N GLU A 60 -6.46 -23.33 -12.70
CA GLU A 60 -6.81 -24.75 -12.64
C GLU A 60 -7.83 -25.14 -13.72
N ARG A 61 -8.85 -24.31 -13.93
CA ARG A 61 -9.84 -24.54 -14.98
C ARG A 61 -9.23 -24.47 -16.38
N ALA A 62 -8.28 -23.56 -16.62
CA ALA A 62 -7.59 -23.46 -17.90
C ALA A 62 -6.76 -24.72 -18.20
N ILE A 63 -6.07 -25.26 -17.18
CA ILE A 63 -5.28 -26.51 -17.30
C ILE A 63 -6.17 -27.72 -17.58
N VAL A 64 -7.35 -27.79 -16.94
CA VAL A 64 -8.33 -28.87 -17.19
C VAL A 64 -8.91 -28.76 -18.60
N MET A 65 -9.25 -27.55 -19.04
CA MET A 65 -9.85 -27.30 -20.35
C MET A 65 -8.86 -27.48 -21.51
N SER A 66 -7.56 -27.27 -21.29
CA SER A 66 -6.53 -27.46 -22.32
C SER A 66 -6.22 -28.94 -22.62
N GLY A 67 -6.96 -29.90 -22.05
CA GLY A 67 -6.79 -31.34 -22.32
C GLY A 67 -5.48 -31.93 -21.81
N MET A 68 -4.68 -31.16 -21.05
CA MET A 68 -3.39 -31.60 -20.50
C MET A 68 -3.56 -32.78 -19.53
N TYR A 69 -4.75 -32.94 -18.95
CA TYR A 69 -5.08 -34.05 -18.04
C TYR A 69 -5.32 -35.40 -18.75
N GLU A 70 -5.81 -35.39 -20.00
CA GLU A 70 -6.05 -36.62 -20.77
C GLU A 70 -4.77 -37.20 -21.37
N ARG A 71 -3.75 -36.36 -21.63
CA ARG A 71 -2.46 -36.78 -22.18
C ARG A 71 -1.53 -37.29 -21.08
N LYS A 72 -1.85 -38.46 -20.51
CA LYS A 72 -1.12 -39.10 -19.41
C LYS A 72 0.24 -39.67 -19.87
N SER A 73 1.17 -38.79 -20.24
CA SER A 73 2.60 -39.09 -20.39
C SER A 73 3.36 -38.54 -19.18
N GLU A 74 4.45 -39.20 -18.75
CA GLU A 74 5.29 -38.70 -17.64
C GLU A 74 5.82 -37.28 -17.89
N THR A 75 5.98 -36.88 -19.16
CA THR A 75 6.42 -35.53 -19.56
C THR A 75 5.33 -34.49 -19.32
N SER A 76 4.08 -34.78 -19.69
CA SER A 76 2.94 -33.86 -19.50
C SER A 76 2.57 -33.65 -18.02
N ALA A 77 2.81 -34.65 -17.16
CA ALA A 77 2.60 -34.51 -15.72
C ALA A 77 3.55 -33.49 -15.09
N LYS A 78 4.82 -33.46 -15.52
CA LYS A 78 5.82 -32.48 -15.05
C LYS A 78 5.48 -31.06 -15.47
N GLU A 79 5.02 -30.87 -16.71
CA GLU A 79 4.60 -29.55 -17.22
C GLU A 79 3.41 -28.98 -16.42
N ILE A 80 2.44 -29.81 -16.05
CA ILE A 80 1.31 -29.38 -15.21
C ILE A 80 1.78 -28.97 -13.81
N GLU A 81 2.73 -29.72 -13.23
CA GLU A 81 3.28 -29.42 -11.91
C GLU A 81 4.06 -28.10 -11.93
N ASP A 82 4.87 -27.86 -12.95
CA ASP A 82 5.63 -26.63 -13.12
C ASP A 82 4.70 -25.42 -13.34
N LEU A 83 3.65 -25.57 -14.15
CA LEU A 83 2.63 -24.53 -14.33
C LEU A 83 1.87 -24.23 -13.04
N ARG A 84 1.54 -25.25 -12.22
CA ARG A 84 0.90 -25.06 -10.92
C ARG A 84 1.82 -24.36 -9.94
N LYS A 85 3.09 -24.74 -9.87
CA LYS A 85 4.08 -24.06 -9.00
C LYS A 85 4.27 -22.61 -9.42
N PHE A 86 4.40 -22.35 -10.72
CA PHE A 86 4.50 -21.00 -11.25
C PHE A 86 3.25 -20.18 -10.94
N SER A 87 2.05 -20.73 -11.16
CA SER A 87 0.78 -20.04 -10.89
C SER A 87 0.62 -19.72 -9.41
N ASN A 88 0.91 -20.68 -8.52
CA ASN A 88 0.87 -20.48 -7.06
C ASN A 88 1.87 -19.41 -6.57
N PHE A 89 2.96 -19.19 -7.29
CA PHE A 89 3.92 -18.13 -6.97
C PHE A 89 3.53 -16.77 -7.59
N ALA A 90 3.15 -16.76 -8.87
CA ALA A 90 2.88 -15.55 -9.64
C ALA A 90 1.55 -14.89 -9.25
N ILE A 91 0.50 -15.67 -8.98
CA ILE A 91 -0.84 -15.15 -8.66
C ILE A 91 -0.82 -14.30 -7.39
N PRO A 92 -0.29 -14.78 -6.23
CA PRO A 92 -0.19 -13.93 -5.05
C PRO A 92 0.66 -12.69 -5.28
N PHE A 93 1.76 -12.78 -6.05
CA PHE A 93 2.61 -11.63 -6.33
C PHE A 93 1.84 -10.52 -7.07
N VAL A 94 1.09 -10.87 -8.11
CA VAL A 94 0.29 -9.92 -8.89
C VAL A 94 -0.85 -9.35 -8.04
N VAL A 95 -1.57 -10.20 -7.31
CA VAL A 95 -2.73 -9.77 -6.53
C VAL A 95 -2.33 -8.88 -5.35
N ASN A 96 -1.21 -9.17 -4.68
CA ASN A 96 -0.68 -8.31 -3.63
C ASN A 96 -0.30 -6.92 -4.14
N SER A 97 0.06 -6.77 -5.42
CA SER A 97 0.30 -5.45 -6.03
C SER A 97 -0.95 -4.56 -6.02
N PHE A 98 -2.13 -5.16 -6.15
CA PHE A 98 -3.42 -4.45 -6.05
C PHE A 98 -3.86 -4.20 -4.60
N GLY A 99 -3.46 -5.07 -3.65
CA GLY A 99 -3.71 -4.87 -2.23
C GLY A 99 -2.84 -3.78 -1.58
N TYR A 100 -1.66 -3.52 -2.14
CA TYR A 100 -0.68 -2.59 -1.58
C TYR A 100 -1.20 -1.15 -1.38
N PRO A 101 -1.86 -0.51 -2.38
CA PRO A 101 -2.50 0.80 -2.19
C PRO A 101 -3.45 0.89 -0.99
N TYR A 102 -4.26 -0.16 -0.78
CA TYR A 102 -5.20 -0.21 0.35
C TYR A 102 -4.50 -0.32 1.70
N GLN A 103 -3.40 -1.09 1.76
CA GLN A 103 -2.55 -1.16 2.94
C GLN A 103 -1.91 0.20 3.25
N VAL A 104 -1.42 0.93 2.24
CA VAL A 104 -0.85 2.27 2.44
C VAL A 104 -1.89 3.23 2.99
N VAL A 105 -3.07 3.33 2.37
CA VAL A 105 -4.15 4.21 2.83
C VAL A 105 -4.61 3.84 4.24
N SER A 106 -4.69 2.55 4.56
CA SER A 106 -4.96 2.04 5.91
C SER A 106 -3.94 2.55 6.93
N THR A 107 -2.64 2.44 6.65
CA THR A 107 -1.60 2.92 7.58
C THR A 107 -1.60 4.43 7.76
N VAL A 108 -1.89 5.20 6.70
CA VAL A 108 -1.98 6.67 6.77
C VAL A 108 -3.21 7.08 7.58
N MET A 109 -4.38 6.51 7.28
CA MET A 109 -5.61 6.77 8.05
C MET A 109 -5.49 6.34 9.51
N ALA A 110 -4.70 5.30 9.78
CA ALA A 110 -4.42 4.88 11.15
C ALA A 110 -3.54 5.87 11.92
N VAL A 111 -2.81 6.79 11.27
CA VAL A 111 -1.96 7.80 11.93
C VAL A 111 -2.59 9.19 11.91
N VAL A 112 -3.36 9.51 10.89
CA VAL A 112 -4.06 10.80 10.75
C VAL A 112 -5.04 11.02 11.90
N GLY A 113 -5.04 12.22 12.47
CA GLY A 113 -5.89 12.56 13.63
C GLY A 113 -5.34 12.13 14.98
N SER A 114 -4.18 11.46 15.03
CA SER A 114 -3.61 10.94 16.28
C SER A 114 -2.97 11.98 17.21
N GLY A 115 -2.92 13.24 16.78
CA GLY A 115 -2.30 14.35 17.51
C GLY A 115 -0.79 14.21 17.65
N LEU A 116 -0.16 13.33 16.86
CA LEU A 116 1.29 13.23 16.72
C LEU A 116 1.77 14.28 15.73
N ALA A 117 3.00 14.79 15.88
CA ALA A 117 3.58 15.77 14.96
C ALA A 117 3.50 15.37 13.47
N VAL A 118 3.63 14.06 13.17
CA VAL A 118 3.54 13.51 11.80
C VAL A 118 2.12 13.58 11.22
N SER A 119 1.10 13.64 12.08
CA SER A 119 -0.32 13.64 11.70
C SER A 119 -0.95 15.02 11.58
N VAL A 120 -0.17 16.07 11.81
CA VAL A 120 -0.61 17.48 11.83
C VAL A 120 0.09 18.25 10.71
N LEU A 121 -0.54 19.32 10.23
CA LEU A 121 0.08 20.29 9.31
C LEU A 121 1.40 20.80 9.90
N PRO A 122 2.51 20.93 9.14
CA PRO A 122 2.62 20.94 7.67
C PRO A 122 2.89 19.58 7.01
N TYR A 123 2.95 18.48 7.76
CA TYR A 123 3.41 17.18 7.24
C TYR A 123 2.29 16.32 6.63
N ALA A 124 1.09 16.38 7.19
CA ALA A 124 -0.07 15.67 6.66
C ALA A 124 -1.36 16.49 6.90
N PRO A 125 -2.27 16.57 5.90
CA PRO A 125 -3.59 17.12 6.12
C PRO A 125 -4.46 16.13 6.92
N SER A 126 -5.48 16.64 7.62
CA SER A 126 -6.47 15.80 8.29
C SER A 126 -7.48 15.25 7.28
N PHE A 127 -7.73 13.95 7.34
CA PHE A 127 -8.73 13.26 6.54
C PHE A 127 -9.83 12.74 7.45
N VAL A 128 -11.09 12.97 7.09
CA VAL A 128 -12.25 12.36 7.74
C VAL A 128 -12.54 10.99 7.11
N ASP A 129 -12.56 10.97 5.77
CA ASP A 129 -12.83 9.78 4.98
C ASP A 129 -11.55 9.18 4.37
N TRP A 130 -11.50 7.85 4.27
CA TRP A 130 -10.40 7.14 3.64
C TRP A 130 -10.34 7.38 2.12
N HIS A 131 -11.46 7.69 1.47
CA HIS A 131 -11.52 8.07 0.06
C HIS A 131 -10.76 9.37 -0.21
N SER A 132 -10.96 10.38 0.65
CA SER A 132 -10.24 11.66 0.54
C SER A 132 -8.73 11.47 0.70
N ALA A 133 -8.31 10.55 1.58
CA ALA A 133 -6.91 10.17 1.71
C ALA A 133 -6.37 9.44 0.47
N TRP A 134 -7.19 8.59 -0.15
CA TRP A 134 -6.84 7.90 -1.40
C TRP A 134 -6.62 8.89 -2.55
N ASP A 135 -7.55 9.84 -2.74
CA ASP A 135 -7.45 10.85 -3.80
C ASP A 135 -6.24 11.75 -3.60
N TYR A 136 -5.95 12.12 -2.34
CA TYR A 136 -4.74 12.85 -2.01
C TYR A 136 -3.48 12.04 -2.31
N LEU A 137 -3.41 10.76 -1.92
CA LEU A 137 -2.19 9.95 -2.07
C LEU A 137 -1.96 9.44 -3.51
N THR A 138 -2.98 9.44 -4.35
CA THR A 138 -2.92 8.99 -5.75
C THR A 138 -1.80 9.67 -6.54
N PRO A 139 -1.67 11.02 -6.55
CA PRO A 139 -0.57 11.71 -7.24
C PRO A 139 0.77 11.67 -6.49
N TYR A 140 0.80 11.49 -5.15
CA TYR A 140 2.02 11.68 -4.34
C TYR A 140 2.75 10.40 -3.96
N GLY A 141 2.13 9.22 -4.01
CA GLY A 141 2.87 7.97 -3.73
C GLY A 141 2.07 6.77 -3.23
N LEU A 142 0.95 6.42 -3.87
CA LEU A 142 0.21 5.19 -3.56
C LEU A 142 1.05 3.89 -3.68
N LYS A 143 2.15 3.93 -4.44
CA LYS A 143 3.11 2.83 -4.63
C LYS A 143 4.42 3.01 -3.85
N ARG A 144 4.49 3.99 -2.96
CA ARG A 144 5.75 4.39 -2.32
C ARG A 144 6.19 3.37 -1.28
N GLY A 145 7.12 2.50 -1.67
CA GLY A 145 7.59 1.36 -0.87
C GLY A 145 7.11 -0.01 -1.39
N SER A 146 6.40 -0.07 -2.53
CA SER A 146 5.92 -1.32 -3.12
C SER A 146 7.03 -2.16 -3.76
N ARG A 147 8.22 -1.58 -3.95
CA ARG A 147 9.41 -2.22 -4.51
C ARG A 147 10.51 -2.25 -3.45
N LEU A 148 10.92 -3.44 -3.02
CA LEU A 148 12.03 -3.63 -2.08
C LEU A 148 13.38 -3.29 -2.72
N PHE A 149 13.50 -3.52 -4.03
CA PHE A 149 14.66 -3.20 -4.86
C PHE A 149 14.19 -2.34 -6.05
N LEU A 150 14.96 -1.30 -6.40
CA LEU A 150 14.59 -0.23 -7.34
C LEU A 150 13.48 0.70 -6.82
N ARG A 151 13.81 1.46 -5.78
CA ARG A 151 12.96 2.54 -5.28
C ARG A 151 12.89 3.65 -6.32
N GLU A 152 11.71 3.90 -6.87
CA GLU A 152 11.47 5.12 -7.64
C GLU A 152 11.56 6.32 -6.69
N GLN A 153 12.61 7.11 -6.85
CA GLN A 153 12.70 8.46 -6.30
C GLN A 153 12.38 9.40 -7.45
N ASN A 154 11.16 9.91 -7.51
CA ASN A 154 10.91 11.17 -8.22
C ASN A 154 11.57 12.28 -7.41
N GLY A 155 12.88 12.42 -7.58
CA GLY A 155 13.64 13.53 -7.00
C GLY A 155 13.22 14.85 -7.66
N ALA A 156 13.73 15.96 -7.12
CA ALA A 156 13.57 17.27 -7.74
C ALA A 156 14.20 17.35 -9.15
N VAL A 157 14.98 16.35 -9.55
CA VAL A 157 15.65 16.26 -10.85
C VAL A 157 15.42 14.88 -11.45
N SER A 158 14.95 14.82 -12.70
CA SER A 158 14.85 13.61 -13.51
C SER A 158 15.85 13.69 -14.66
N VAL A 159 16.57 12.59 -14.94
CA VAL A 159 17.47 12.51 -16.09
C VAL A 159 16.65 12.09 -17.30
N GLY A 160 16.66 12.88 -18.36
CA GLY A 160 16.00 12.51 -19.62
C GLY A 160 16.85 11.52 -20.45
N PRO A 161 16.27 10.93 -21.51
CA PRO A 161 16.98 10.06 -22.44
C PRO A 161 18.23 10.70 -23.05
N ASP A 162 18.25 12.04 -23.12
CA ASP A 162 19.34 12.85 -23.66
C ASP A 162 20.48 13.11 -22.67
N GLN A 163 20.51 12.40 -21.53
CA GLN A 163 21.44 12.62 -20.40
C GLN A 163 21.38 14.04 -19.78
N GLN A 164 20.37 14.84 -20.11
CA GLN A 164 20.16 16.14 -19.49
C GLN A 164 19.33 16.03 -18.21
N LEU A 165 19.66 16.90 -17.25
CA LEU A 165 19.01 17.00 -15.95
C LEU A 165 17.80 17.94 -16.05
N TYR A 166 16.60 17.41 -15.88
CA TYR A 166 15.36 18.17 -15.86
C TYR A 166 14.92 18.41 -14.42
N ALA A 167 14.88 19.67 -14.00
CA ALA A 167 14.38 20.02 -12.67
C ALA A 167 12.84 20.11 -12.66
N SER A 168 12.20 19.42 -11.73
CA SER A 168 10.76 19.51 -11.48
C SER A 168 10.47 20.74 -10.62
N ASN A 169 9.85 21.76 -11.22
CA ASN A 169 9.47 23.00 -10.55
C ASN A 169 8.48 22.81 -9.37
N LYS A 170 7.94 21.60 -9.17
CA LYS A 170 6.97 21.29 -8.10
C LYS A 170 7.55 21.41 -6.68
N HIS A 171 8.87 21.45 -6.52
CA HIS A 171 9.55 21.46 -5.22
C HIS A 171 10.22 22.81 -4.91
N PHE A 172 10.21 23.75 -5.86
CA PHE A 172 10.74 25.10 -5.64
C PHE A 172 9.60 25.99 -5.20
N VAL A 173 9.57 26.33 -3.91
CA VAL A 173 8.70 27.39 -3.40
C VAL A 173 9.25 28.71 -3.94
N THR A 174 8.70 29.22 -5.03
CA THR A 174 8.95 30.59 -5.46
C THR A 174 8.27 31.52 -4.47
N SER A 175 8.97 31.89 -3.41
CA SER A 175 8.66 33.07 -2.63
C SER A 175 8.83 34.28 -3.54
N GLN A 176 7.76 34.69 -4.23
CA GLN A 176 7.65 36.02 -4.79
C GLN A 176 7.64 37.03 -3.64
N PHE A 177 8.81 37.45 -3.19
CA PHE A 177 8.96 38.73 -2.52
C PHE A 177 8.75 39.81 -3.58
N SER A 178 7.54 40.39 -3.60
CA SER A 178 7.31 41.68 -4.26
C SER A 178 7.73 42.76 -3.27
N PHE A 179 8.78 43.51 -3.61
CA PHE A 179 9.11 44.81 -2.99
C PHE A 179 8.26 45.91 -3.62
#